data_AF-A0A1H5LVI3-F1
#
_entry.id   AF-A0A1H5LVI3-F1
#
_cell.length_a   1.000
_cell.length_b   1.000
_cell.length_c   1.000
_cell.angle_alpha   90.00
_cell.angle_beta   90.00
_cell.angle_gamma   90.00
#
_symmetry.space_group_name_H-M   'P 1'
#
loop_
_entity.id
_entity.type
_entity.pdbx_description
1 polymer ?
#
loop_
_entity_poly.entity_id
_entity_poly.type
_entity_poly.pdbx_seq_one_letter_code
_entity_poly.pdbx_strand_id
1 'polypeptide(L)' 'MTTAPLRGGLRVVQLLLIAMIALVIARGPFYGLVDPGPYDGAWGGPSRSGAWLVHAAVAVPIGLAAGGLLVAVERLRRKF' A
#
# COMPACT_ATOMS: atom_id res chain seq x y z
N MET A 1 -16.71 5.50 -30.14
CA MET A 1 -16.59 6.00 -28.75
C MET A 1 -15.11 6.08 -28.41
N THR A 2 -14.61 7.20 -27.89
CA THR A 2 -13.18 7.37 -27.57
C THR A 2 -12.84 6.66 -26.25
N THR A 3 -11.75 5.88 -26.20
CA THR A 3 -11.29 5.19 -24.97
C THR A 3 -10.44 6.11 -24.06
N ALA A 4 -10.31 7.39 -24.41
CA ALA A 4 -9.50 8.38 -23.70
C ALA A 4 -9.83 8.54 -22.19
N PRO A 5 -11.10 8.74 -21.77
CA PRO A 5 -11.42 8.88 -20.35
C PRO A 5 -11.13 7.59 -19.55
N LEU A 6 -11.37 6.42 -20.14
CA LEU A 6 -11.07 5.13 -19.51
C LEU A 6 -9.56 4.96 -19.28
N ARG A 7 -8.73 5.26 -20.29
CA ARG A 7 -7.27 5.23 -20.15
C ARG A 7 -6.76 6.22 -19.09
N GLY A 8 -7.37 7.41 -19.01
CA GLY A 8 -7.09 8.39 -17.97
C GLY A 8 -7.38 7.82 -16.57
N GLY A 9 -8.58 7.27 -16.37
CA GLY A 9 -8.98 6.64 -15.10
C GLY A 9 -8.05 5.50 -14.68
N LEU A 10 -7.72 4.58 -15.60
CA LEU A 10 -6.79 3.48 -15.33
C LEU A 10 -5.40 3.96 -14.91
N ARG A 11 -4.92 5.07 -15.48
CA ARG A 11 -3.64 5.68 -15.11
C ARG A 11 -3.67 6.27 -13.69
N VAL A 12 -4.78 6.89 -13.29
CA VAL A 12 -4.95 7.38 -11.91
C VAL A 12 -4.91 6.22 -10.92
N VAL A 13 -5.67 5.15 -11.19
CA VAL A 13 -5.65 3.93 -10.35
C VAL A 13 -4.24 3.34 -10.26
N GLN A 14 -3.52 3.28 -11.37
CA GLN A 14 -2.13 2.80 -11.40
C GLN A 14 -1.21 3.62 -10.48
N LEU A 15 -1.31 4.95 -10.53
CA LEU A 15 -0.52 5.85 -9.68
C LEU A 15 -0.86 5.69 -8.20
N LEU A 16 -2.14 5.52 -7.86
CA LEU A 16 -2.58 5.27 -6.48
C LEU A 16 -2.02 3.96 -5.93
N LEU A 17 -2.02 2.90 -6.74
CA LEU A 17 -1.44 1.61 -6.35
C LEU A 17 0.08 1.70 -6.15
N ILE A 18 0.78 2.41 -7.04
CA ILE A 18 2.22 2.66 -6.89
C ILE A 18 2.50 3.44 -5.60
N ALA A 19 1.75 4.51 -5.33
CA ALA A 19 1.91 5.31 -4.12
C ALA A 19 1.63 4.48 -2.85
N MET A 20 0.61 3.62 -2.87
CA MET A 20 0.30 2.73 -1.76
C MET A 20 1.40 1.69 -1.52
N ILE A 21 1.94 1.07 -2.57
CA ILE A 21 3.07 0.14 -2.46
C ILE A 21 4.31 0.85 -1.91
N ALA A 22 4.60 2.05 -2.39
CA ALA A 22 5.70 2.87 -1.87
C ALA A 22 5.52 3.18 -0.38
N LEU A 23 4.30 3.51 0.05
CA LEU A 23 3.97 3.73 1.46
C LEU A 23 4.17 2.47 2.30
N VAL A 24 3.74 1.30 1.81
CA VAL A 24 3.94 0.01 2.48
C VAL A 24 5.43 -0.25 2.70
N ILE A 25 6.26 -0.05 1.68
CA ILE A 25 7.71 -0.24 1.76
C ILE A 25 8.35 0.75 2.73
N ALA A 26 7.98 2.04 2.65
CA ALA A 26 8.53 3.08 3.49
C ALA A 26 8.13 2.91 4.97
N ARG A 27 6.89 2.49 5.25
CA ARG A 27 6.39 2.40 6.63
C ARG A 27 7.12 1.36 7.47
N GLY A 28 7.68 0.32 6.86
CA GLY A 28 8.51 -0.67 7.56
C GLY A 28 9.72 -0.05 8.30
N PRO A 29 10.72 0.49 7.60
CA PRO A 29 11.92 1.07 8.21
C PRO A 29 11.65 2.36 8.98
N PHE A 30 10.62 3.13 8.61
CA PHE A 30 10.35 4.44 9.22
C PHE A 30 9.24 4.44 10.29
N TYR A 31 8.73 3.28 10.69
CA TYR A 31 7.60 3.18 11.63
C TYR A 31 7.80 4.00 12.91
N GLY A 32 8.95 3.84 13.57
CA GLY A 32 9.27 4.54 14.82
C GLY A 32 9.59 6.03 14.67
N LEU A 33 9.72 6.55 13.44
CA LEU A 33 9.83 7.99 13.19
C LEU A 33 8.45 8.66 13.08
N VAL A 34 7.47 7.92 12.56
CA VAL A 34 6.13 8.44 12.26
C VAL A 34 5.20 8.27 13.46
N ASP A 35 5.35 7.18 14.21
CA ASP A 35 4.56 6.89 15.39
C ASP A 35 5.50 6.68 16.59
N PRO A 36 5.66 7.67 17.49
CA PRO A 36 6.57 7.56 18.62
C PRO A 36 5.98 6.77 19.81
N GLY A 37 4.68 6.45 19.82
CA GLY A 37 3.94 5.92 20.96
C GLY A 37 3.09 7.00 21.69
N PRO A 38 2.41 6.67 22.80
CA PRO A 38 2.46 5.40 23.55
C PRO A 38 1.77 4.23 22.82
N TYR A 39 2.29 3.00 22.97
CA TYR A 39 1.75 1.81 22.30
C TYR A 39 0.83 0.97 23.19
N ASP A 40 0.50 1.43 24.40
CA ASP A 40 -0.27 0.66 25.38
C ASP A 40 -1.66 0.23 24.87
N GLY A 41 -2.24 0.99 23.94
CA GLY A 41 -3.49 0.64 23.24
C GLY A 41 -3.30 0.10 21.81
N ALA A 42 -2.06 -0.09 21.36
CA ALA A 42 -1.77 -0.52 20.00
C ALA A 42 -1.95 -2.04 19.84
N TRP A 43 -2.35 -2.46 18.63
CA TRP A 43 -2.29 -3.88 18.27
C TRP A 43 -0.84 -4.36 18.30
N GLY A 44 -0.57 -5.47 18.98
CA GLY A 44 0.80 -5.97 19.19
C GLY A 44 1.40 -5.62 20.56
N GLY A 45 0.65 -4.95 21.44
CA GLY A 45 1.03 -4.71 22.83
C GLY A 45 1.84 -3.42 23.05
N PRO A 46 2.29 -3.15 24.29
CA PRO A 46 2.79 -1.84 24.71
C PRO A 46 4.19 -1.50 24.16
N SER A 47 4.77 -2.35 23.33
CA SER A 47 6.10 -2.14 22.75
C SER A 47 6.00 -1.65 21.31
N ARG A 48 6.95 -0.79 20.93
CA ARG A 48 7.14 -0.35 19.54
C ARG A 48 7.33 -1.53 18.58
N SER A 49 8.08 -2.54 18.99
CA SER A 49 8.40 -3.70 18.16
C SER A 49 7.18 -4.60 17.93
N GLY A 50 6.32 -4.76 18.93
CA GLY A 50 5.06 -5.49 18.81
C GLY A 50 4.09 -4.78 17.86
N ALA A 51 3.92 -3.47 18.05
CA ALA A 51 3.11 -2.63 17.15
C ALA A 51 3.61 -2.65 15.71
N TRP A 52 4.94 -2.55 15.53
CA TRP A 52 5.58 -2.68 14.23
C TRP A 52 5.31 -4.04 13.57
N LEU A 53 5.44 -5.14 14.32
CA LEU A 53 5.29 -6.48 13.77
C LEU A 53 3.87 -6.72 13.23
N VAL A 54 2.84 -6.24 13.92
CA VAL A 54 1.46 -6.33 13.44
C VAL A 54 1.28 -5.53 12.15
N HIS A 55 1.81 -4.30 12.10
CA HIS A 55 1.74 -3.49 10.89
C HIS A 55 2.48 -4.15 9.72
N ALA A 56 3.66 -4.70 9.95
CA ALA A 56 4.41 -5.43 8.94
C ALA A 56 3.60 -6.65 8.45
N ALA A 57 3.03 -7.44 9.36
CA ALA A 57 2.24 -8.62 9.04
C ALA A 57 0.99 -8.29 8.22
N VAL A 58 0.33 -7.16 8.48
CA VAL A 58 -0.84 -6.68 7.71
C VAL A 58 -0.43 -6.03 6.38
N ALA A 59 0.70 -5.32 6.36
CA ALA A 59 1.18 -4.63 5.17
C ALA A 59 1.61 -5.59 4.06
N VAL A 60 2.14 -6.78 4.39
CA VAL A 60 2.54 -7.80 3.41
C VAL A 60 1.37 -8.26 2.52
N PRO A 61 0.25 -8.80 3.05
CA PRO A 61 -0.86 -9.23 2.19
C PRO A 61 -1.49 -8.07 1.43
N ILE A 62 -1.55 -6.86 2.01
CA ILE A 62 -2.02 -5.66 1.31
C ILE A 62 -1.09 -5.33 0.13
N GLY A 63 0.22 -5.35 0.32
CA GLY A 63 1.21 -5.08 -0.72
C GLY A 63 1.14 -6.11 -1.86
N LEU A 64 0.95 -7.39 -1.54
CA LEU A 64 0.74 -8.44 -2.54
C LEU A 64 -0.54 -8.21 -3.36
N ALA A 65 -1.66 -7.90 -2.68
CA ALA A 65 -2.92 -7.59 -3.36
C ALA A 65 -2.79 -6.35 -4.26
N ALA A 66 -2.11 -5.30 -3.78
CA ALA A 66 -1.83 -4.09 -4.53
C ALA A 66 -0.98 -4.35 -5.77
N GLY A 67 0.08 -5.16 -5.64
CA GLY A 67 0.93 -5.56 -6.75
C GLY A 67 0.17 -6.37 -7.80
N GLY A 68 -0.67 -7.31 -7.35
CA GLY A 68 -1.54 -8.08 -8.24
C GLY A 68 -2.51 -7.18 -9.01
N LEU A 69 -3.15 -6.23 -8.33
CA LEU A 69 -4.07 -5.28 -8.95
C LEU A 69 -3.33 -4.33 -9.91
N LEU A 70 -2.11 -3.91 -9.58
CA LEU A 70 -1.28 -3.07 -10.44
C LEU A 70 -0.99 -3.77 -11.77
N VAL A 71 -0.62 -5.06 -11.72
CA VAL A 71 -0.41 -5.89 -12.92
C VAL A 71 -1.72 -6.01 -13.72
N ALA A 72 -2.85 -6.24 -13.05
CA ALA A 72 -4.14 -6.36 -13.71
C ALA A 72 -4.57 -5.06 -14.43
N VAL A 73 -4.42 -3.90 -13.77
CA VAL A 73 -4.72 -2.58 -14.31
C VAL A 73 -3.82 -2.26 -15.50
N GLU A 74 -2.52 -2.56 -15.41
CA GLU A 74 -1.60 -2.35 -16.54
C GLU A 74 -1.96 -3.23 -17.74
N ARG A 75 -2.32 -4.51 -17.51
CA ARG A 75 -2.80 -5.41 -18.58
C ARG A 75 -4.08 -4.87 -19.23
N LEU A 76 -5.00 -4.34 -18.42
CA LEU A 76 -6.25 -3.77 -18.92
C LEU A 76 -6.01 -2.50 -19.73
N ARG A 77 -5.14 -1.61 -19.24
CA ARG A 77 -4.77 -0.36 -19.91
C ARG A 77 -4.13 -0.58 -21.27
N ARG A 78 -3.34 -1.65 -21.43
CA ARG A 78 -2.73 -2.04 -22.72
C ARG A 78 -3.74 -2.55 -23.75
N LYS A 79 -4.93 -2.99 -23.32
CA LYS A 79 -5.99 -3.49 -24.20
C LYS A 79 -6.88 -2.37 -24.79
N PHE A 80 -6.83 -1.16 -24.23
CA PHE A 80 -7.74 -0.04 -24.57
C PHE A 80 -7.02 1.17 -25.16
#